data_AF-A0A7V2NUU1-F1
#
_entry.id   AF-A0A7V2NUU1-F1
#
_cell.length_a   1.000
_cell.length_b   1.000
_cell.length_c   1.000
_cell.angle_alpha   90.00
_cell.angle_beta   90.00
_cell.angle_gamma   90.00
#
_symmetry.space_group_name_H-M   'P 1'
#
loop_
_entity.id
_entity.type
_entity.pdbx_description
1 polymer ?
#
loop_
_entity_poly.entity_id
_entity_poly.type
_entity_poly.pdbx_seq_one_letter_code
_entity_poly.pdbx_strand_id
1 'polypeptide(L)' 'MKKSEVINILRENKEKLKRFGVKKIGVFGSVARDEATEKSDIDIVVEFEKGKATFKNVGGLI' A
#
# COMPACT_ATOMS: atom_id res chain seq x y z
N MET A 1 -8.46 -0.92 12.19
CA MET A 1 -8.25 0.32 11.39
C MET A 1 -9.31 0.37 10.30
N LYS A 2 -9.91 1.53 10.01
CA LYS A 2 -10.94 1.62 8.95
C LYS A 2 -10.30 1.79 7.57
N LYS A 3 -10.96 1.31 6.52
CA LYS A 3 -10.51 1.47 5.13
C LYS A 3 -10.16 2.92 4.76
N SER A 4 -10.97 3.88 5.20
CA SER A 4 -10.74 5.31 4.97
C SER A 4 -9.45 5.84 5.59
N GLU A 5 -9.12 5.34 6.78
CA GLU A 5 -7.91 5.72 7.51
C GLU A 5 -6.65 5.21 6.78
N VAL A 6 -6.67 3.94 6.35
CA VAL A 6 -5.59 3.37 5.54
C VAL A 6 -5.40 4.15 4.24
N ILE A 7 -6.48 4.48 3.53
CA ILE A 7 -6.42 5.27 2.30
C ILE A 7 -5.82 6.66 2.55
N ASN A 8 -6.14 7.30 3.67
CA ASN A 8 -5.59 8.61 4.01
C ASN A 8 -4.09 8.54 4.30
N ILE A 9 -3.63 7.55 5.07
CA ILE A 9 -2.20 7.31 5.31
C ILE A 9 -1.44 7.10 3.98
N LEU A 10 -2.00 6.31 3.07
CA LEU A 10 -1.41 6.09 1.74
C LEU A 10 -1.33 7.38 0.91
N ARG A 11 -2.33 8.26 1.02
CA ARG A 11 -2.36 9.56 0.33
C ARG A 11 -1.31 10.52 0.90
N GLU A 12 -1.20 10.61 2.22
CA GLU A 12 -0.22 11.45 2.90
C GLU A 12 1.22 11.05 2.56
N ASN A 13 1.45 9.75 2.37
CA ASN A 13 2.77 9.21 2.03
C ASN A 13 3.03 9.09 0.53
N LYS A 14 2.13 9.56 -0.34
CA LYS A 14 2.20 9.36 -1.80
C LYS A 14 3.54 9.79 -2.41
N GLU A 15 4.07 10.95 -2.02
CA GLU A 15 5.35 11.44 -2.56
C GLU A 15 6.55 10.61 -2.07
N LYS A 16 6.50 10.05 -0.87
CA LYS A 16 7.51 9.12 -0.37
C LYS A 16 7.45 7.80 -1.14
N LEU A 17 6.25 7.26 -1.36
CA LEU A 17 6.02 6.00 -2.08
C LEU A 17 6.51 6.08 -3.55
N LYS A 18 6.31 7.22 -4.22
CA LYS A 18 6.85 7.45 -5.57
C LYS A 18 8.37 7.24 -5.67
N ARG A 19 9.13 7.52 -4.60
CA ARG A 19 10.60 7.33 -4.58
C ARG A 19 11.00 5.86 -4.72
N PHE A 20 10.13 4.95 -4.32
CA PHE A 20 10.29 3.50 -4.53
C PHE A 20 9.78 3.02 -5.89
N GLY A 21 9.40 3.95 -6.78
CA GLY A 21 8.85 3.62 -8.10
C GLY A 21 7.43 3.07 -8.06
N VAL A 22 6.67 3.37 -7.00
CA VAL A 22 5.24 3.06 -6.92
C VAL A 22 4.49 3.93 -7.92
N LYS A 23 3.82 3.27 -8.87
CA LYS A 23 2.91 3.89 -9.84
C LYS A 23 1.49 3.98 -9.30
N LYS A 24 1.01 2.89 -8.68
CA LYS A 24 -0.31 2.79 -8.04
C LYS A 24 -0.21 1.94 -6.78
N ILE A 25 -0.98 2.30 -5.77
CA ILE A 25 -1.13 1.51 -4.54
C ILE A 25 -2.60 1.41 -4.19
N GLY A 26 -3.02 0.24 -3.72
CA GLY A 26 -4.39 -0.04 -3.32
C GLY A 26 -4.44 -0.93 -2.09
N VAL A 27 -5.53 -0.81 -1.35
CA VAL A 27 -5.85 -1.70 -0.23
C VAL A 27 -6.54 -2.94 -0.77
N PHE A 28 -6.17 -4.10 -0.26
CA PHE A 28 -6.75 -5.39 -0.60
C PHE A 28 -7.23 -6.11 0.68
N GLY A 29 -7.69 -7.35 0.55
CA GLY A 29 -8.04 -8.19 1.69
C GLY A 29 -9.27 -7.71 2.48
N SER A 30 -9.31 -8.07 3.76
CA SER A 30 -10.44 -7.82 4.66
C SER A 30 -10.73 -6.32 4.82
N VAL A 31 -9.70 -5.48 4.84
CA VAL A 31 -9.83 -4.02 4.93
C VAL A 31 -10.56 -3.46 3.70
N ALA A 32 -10.28 -3.99 2.50
CA ALA A 32 -10.94 -3.53 1.28
C ALA A 32 -12.45 -3.88 1.25
N ARG A 33 -12.83 -4.99 1.90
CA ARG A 33 -14.21 -5.52 2.01
C ARG A 33 -14.97 -5.02 3.24
N ASP A 34 -14.37 -4.14 4.04
CA ASP A 34 -14.94 -3.67 5.31
C ASP A 34 -15.22 -4.81 6.33
N GLU A 35 -14.47 -5.93 6.23
CA GLU A 35 -14.53 -7.11 7.10
C GLU A 35 -13.36 -7.19 8.09
N ALA A 36 -12.50 -6.16 8.14
CA ALA A 36 -11.33 -6.16 8.99
C ALA A 36 -11.71 -6.09 10.48
N THR A 37 -11.09 -6.95 11.28
CA THR A 37 -11.19 -6.96 12.74
C THR A 37 -9.95 -6.32 13.37
N GLU A 38 -9.92 -6.18 14.69
CA GLU A 38 -8.75 -5.66 15.42
C GLU A 38 -7.50 -6.54 15.29
N LYS A 39 -7.69 -7.82 14.93
CA LYS A 39 -6.60 -8.79 14.71
C LYS A 39 -6.24 -8.95 13.22
N SER A 40 -6.88 -8.19 12.34
CA SER A 40 -6.65 -8.31 10.90
C SER A 40 -5.43 -7.48 10.47
N ASP A 41 -4.62 -8.09 9.60
CA ASP A 41 -3.54 -7.40 8.90
C ASP A 41 -4.09 -6.44 7.82
N ILE A 42 -3.22 -5.57 7.31
CA ILE A 42 -3.53 -4.66 6.20
C ILE A 42 -2.81 -5.16 4.95
N ASP A 43 -3.56 -5.75 4.03
CA ASP A 43 -3.03 -6.14 2.73
C ASP A 43 -3.00 -4.97 1.75
N ILE A 44 -1.87 -4.79 1.07
CA ILE A 44 -1.70 -3.78 0.02
C ILE A 44 -1.22 -4.40 -1.28
N VAL A 45 -1.68 -3.83 -2.40
CA VAL A 45 -1.21 -4.17 -3.74
C VAL A 45 -0.53 -2.95 -4.34
N VAL A 46 0.64 -3.18 -4.93
CA VAL A 46 1.49 -2.13 -5.50
C VAL A 46 1.74 -2.42 -6.98
N GLU A 47 1.36 -1.48 -7.82
CA GLU A 47 1.83 -1.42 -9.21
C GLU A 47 3.07 -0.54 -9.25
N PHE A 48 4.17 -1.06 -9.77
CA PHE A 48 5.40 -0.31 -9.96
C PHE A 48 5.50 0.26 -11.37
N GLU A 49 6.24 1.35 -11.51
CA GLU A 49 6.70 1.83 -12.82
C GLU A 49 7.53 0.75 -13.52
N LYS A 50 7.57 0.77 -14.86
CA LYS A 50 8.30 -0.21 -15.66
C LYS A 50 9.77 -0.30 -15.21
N GLY A 51 10.22 -1.50 -14.86
CA GLY A 51 11.59 -1.76 -14.39
C GLY A 51 11.87 -1.33 -12.94
N LYS A 52 10.87 -0.88 -12.17
CA LYS A 52 11.02 -0.48 -10.76
C LYS A 52 10.56 -1.52 -9.75
N ALA A 53 9.97 -2.64 -10.18
CA ALA A 53 9.69 -3.80 -9.33
C ALA A 53 10.98 -4.58 -9.00
N THR A 54 11.93 -3.89 -8.37
CA THR A 54 13.22 -4.47 -7.94
C THR A 54 13.14 -4.87 -6.47
N PHE A 55 13.97 -5.83 -6.05
CA PHE A 55 14.04 -6.25 -4.65
C PHE A 55 14.33 -5.08 -3.71
N LYS A 56 15.20 -4.14 -4.11
CA LYS A 56 15.48 -2.92 -3.33
C LYS A 56 14.23 -2.07 -3.10
N ASN A 57 13.41 -1.90 -4.14
CA ASN A 57 12.21 -1.08 -4.05
C ASN A 57 11.10 -1.76 -3.28
N VAL A 58 10.88 -3.06 -3.49
CA VAL A 58 9.90 -3.83 -2.71
C VAL A 58 10.33 -3.93 -1.24
N GLY A 59 11.57 -4.30 -0.99
CA GLY A 59 12.15 -4.40 0.35
C GLY A 59 12.24 -3.07 1.10
N GLY A 60 12.27 -1.93 0.39
CA GLY A 60 12.24 -0.61 1.01
C GLY A 60 10.84 -0.11 1.42
N LEU A 61 9.78 -0.86 1.09
CA LEU A 61 8.41 -0.57 1.53
C LEU A 61 8.04 -1.27 2.85
N ILE A 62 8.90 -2.17 3.33
CA ILE A 62 8.76 -2.98 4.54
C ILE A 62 9.67 -2.42 5.63
#